data_AF-A0A136M812-F1
#
_entry.id   AF-A0A136M812-F1
#
_cell.length_a   1.000
_cell.length_b   1.000
_cell.length_c   1.000
_cell.angle_alpha   90.00
_cell.angle_beta   90.00
_cell.angle_gamma   90.00
#
_symmetry.space_group_name_H-M   'P 1'
#
loop_
_entity.id
_entity.type
_entity.pdbx_description
1 polymer ?
#
loop_
_entity_poly.entity_id
_entity_poly.type
_entity_poly.pdbx_seq_one_letter_code
_entity_poly.pdbx_strand_id
1 'polypeptide(L)'
;MPELPEVECVRLSLSQSLAGKVLLACHIHHPKVFLAASPLKKGVFPLSVECLERHGKYLIMRLERGYRLVVHFRMTGCFYYREKNEACAAHTHIEFPLDTGNILCFRDPRRFGRIWLIGEKEASPLEGLGPDALDIPEKVFISSLLQRNRRIKPLLLDQTVIAGMGNIYADESLFRARIHPETQSSLLKKKKLSALWKHSQEVLHEAIDRGGSSISDFVSPGGVIGTYQEEHGVYGREGLPCSCCGAIIQRIVVGQRGTHFCPRCQKPVH
;
A
#
# COMPACT_ATOMS: atom_id res chain seq x y z
N MET A 1 -0.48 -1.17 8.73
CA MET A 1 -1.24 -1.25 7.46
C MET A 1 -0.19 -1.18 6.38
N PRO A 2 -0.03 -2.20 5.52
CA PRO A 2 0.80 -2.05 4.32
C PRO A 2 0.34 -0.83 3.52
N GLU A 3 1.28 0.03 3.22
CA GLU A 3 1.09 1.15 2.30
C GLU A 3 1.66 0.77 0.94
N LEU A 4 1.88 1.73 0.04
CA LEU A 4 2.34 1.43 -1.31
C LEU A 4 3.65 0.62 -1.35
N PRO A 5 4.72 1.00 -0.64
CA PRO A 5 6.01 0.29 -0.71
C PRO A 5 5.90 -1.17 -0.34
N GLU A 6 5.20 -1.50 0.75
CA GLU A 6 5.01 -2.90 1.16
C GLU A 6 4.26 -3.72 0.10
N VAL A 7 3.22 -3.15 -0.52
CA VAL A 7 2.45 -3.84 -1.56
C VAL A 7 3.31 -4.03 -2.82
N GLU A 8 4.18 -3.07 -3.14
CA GLU A 8 5.11 -3.18 -4.26
C GLU A 8 6.17 -4.26 -4.04
N CYS A 9 6.72 -4.38 -2.82
CA CYS A 9 7.64 -5.47 -2.49
C CYS A 9 6.96 -6.85 -2.63
N VAL A 10 5.69 -6.97 -2.21
CA VAL A 10 4.89 -8.17 -2.43
C VAL A 10 4.68 -8.44 -3.90
N ARG A 11 4.33 -7.41 -4.70
CA ARG A 11 4.16 -7.54 -6.14
C ARG A 11 5.43 -8.07 -6.80
N LEU A 12 6.59 -7.49 -6.50
CA LEU A 12 7.88 -7.89 -7.06
C LEU A 12 8.22 -9.36 -6.71
N SER A 13 8.06 -9.76 -5.45
CA SER A 13 8.31 -11.14 -5.00
C SER A 13 7.36 -12.16 -5.66
N LEU A 14 6.07 -11.82 -5.74
CA LEU A 14 5.09 -12.68 -6.38
C LEU A 14 5.22 -12.69 -7.91
N SER A 15 5.62 -11.60 -8.56
CA SER A 15 5.89 -11.56 -10.01
C SER A 15 6.92 -12.59 -10.41
N GLN A 16 8.02 -12.70 -9.66
CA GLN A 16 9.09 -13.68 -9.93
C GLN A 16 8.62 -15.13 -9.76
N SER A 17 7.66 -15.36 -8.86
CA SER A 17 7.26 -16.71 -8.45
C SER A 17 5.92 -17.18 -9.01
N LEU A 18 5.06 -16.30 -9.55
CA LEU A 18 3.73 -16.66 -10.08
C LEU A 18 3.55 -16.42 -11.57
N ALA A 19 4.31 -15.52 -12.21
CA ALA A 19 4.09 -15.23 -13.63
C ALA A 19 4.27 -16.50 -14.48
N GLY A 20 3.29 -16.77 -15.35
CA GLY A 20 3.24 -17.96 -16.19
C GLY A 20 2.70 -19.23 -15.53
N LYS A 21 2.44 -19.23 -14.21
CA LYS A 21 1.84 -20.39 -13.51
C LYS A 21 0.33 -20.42 -13.64
N VAL A 22 -0.27 -21.58 -13.40
CA VAL A 22 -1.73 -21.76 -13.47
C VAL A 22 -2.33 -21.93 -12.08
N LEU A 23 -3.31 -21.08 -11.76
CA LEU A 23 -4.18 -21.24 -10.60
C LEU A 23 -5.22 -22.32 -10.94
N LEU A 24 -5.17 -23.47 -10.27
CA LEU A 24 -6.05 -24.61 -10.57
C LEU A 24 -7.45 -24.43 -9.96
N ALA A 25 -7.53 -23.76 -8.82
CA ALA A 25 -8.76 -23.52 -8.08
C ALA A 25 -8.60 -22.32 -7.13
N CYS A 26 -9.70 -21.90 -6.53
CA CYS A 26 -9.70 -20.98 -5.39
C CYS A 26 -10.62 -21.54 -4.30
N HIS A 27 -10.04 -21.87 -3.15
CA HIS A 27 -10.77 -22.33 -1.98
C HIS A 27 -10.84 -21.20 -0.96
N ILE A 28 -12.05 -20.85 -0.52
CA ILE A 28 -12.28 -19.79 0.47
C ILE A 28 -13.02 -20.35 1.68
N HIS A 29 -12.37 -20.32 2.84
CA HIS A 29 -12.91 -20.84 4.10
C HIS A 29 -13.99 -19.92 4.70
N HIS A 30 -13.88 -18.61 4.47
CA HIS A 30 -14.80 -17.59 5.01
C HIS A 30 -15.27 -16.59 3.94
N PRO A 31 -16.10 -17.03 2.97
CA PRO A 31 -16.45 -16.23 1.79
C PRO A 31 -17.12 -14.90 2.14
N LYS A 32 -17.98 -14.86 3.16
CA LYS A 32 -18.67 -13.62 3.59
C LYS A 32 -17.72 -12.51 4.07
N VAL A 33 -16.50 -12.86 4.47
CA VAL A 33 -15.53 -11.91 5.05
C VAL A 33 -14.56 -11.40 4.00
N PHE A 34 -14.16 -12.27 3.07
CA PHE A 34 -13.08 -11.97 2.14
C PHE A 34 -13.55 -11.66 0.72
N LEU A 35 -14.69 -12.20 0.27
CA LEU A 35 -15.27 -11.83 -1.03
C LEU A 35 -16.08 -10.57 -0.87
N ALA A 36 -15.61 -9.50 -1.51
CA ALA A 36 -16.37 -8.26 -1.59
C ALA A 36 -17.23 -8.26 -2.86
N ALA A 37 -18.55 -8.22 -2.66
CA ALA A 37 -19.65 -8.00 -3.61
C ALA A 37 -19.78 -8.92 -4.85
N SER A 38 -18.72 -9.53 -5.39
CA SER A 38 -18.81 -10.47 -6.51
C SER A 38 -18.48 -11.90 -6.03
N PRO A 39 -19.44 -12.84 -6.02
CA PRO A 39 -19.15 -14.23 -5.68
C PRO A 39 -18.21 -14.84 -6.72
N LEU A 40 -17.25 -15.67 -6.28
CA LEU A 40 -16.48 -16.50 -7.18
C LEU A 40 -17.44 -17.28 -8.09
N LYS A 41 -17.44 -16.96 -9.39
CA LYS A 41 -18.23 -17.72 -10.36
C LYS A 41 -17.70 -19.15 -10.40
N LYS A 42 -18.59 -20.13 -10.29
CA LYS A 42 -18.22 -21.54 -10.45
C LYS A 42 -17.67 -21.76 -11.86
N GLY A 43 -16.62 -22.58 -11.98
CA GLY A 43 -16.06 -22.99 -13.28
C GLY A 43 -15.15 -21.96 -13.96
N VAL A 44 -14.70 -20.92 -13.25
CA VAL A 44 -13.73 -19.96 -13.82
C VAL A 44 -12.33 -20.57 -13.92
N PHE A 45 -11.90 -21.28 -12.89
CA PHE A 45 -10.60 -21.95 -12.86
C PHE A 45 -10.59 -23.23 -13.70
N PRO A 46 -9.43 -23.66 -14.24
CA PRO A 46 -8.09 -23.10 -14.04
C PRO A 46 -7.86 -21.76 -14.76
N LEU A 47 -6.95 -20.92 -14.26
CA LEU A 47 -6.57 -19.64 -14.88
C LEU A 47 -5.06 -19.42 -14.84
N SER A 48 -4.44 -19.16 -16.00
CA SER A 48 -3.02 -18.78 -16.09
C SER A 48 -2.79 -17.34 -15.61
N VAL A 49 -1.70 -17.12 -14.87
CA VAL A 49 -1.26 -15.81 -14.41
C VAL A 49 -0.39 -15.14 -15.48
N GLU A 50 -0.89 -14.06 -16.06
CA GLU A 50 -0.18 -13.31 -17.11
C GLU A 50 0.90 -12.42 -16.51
N CYS A 51 0.52 -11.58 -15.55
CA CYS A 51 1.44 -10.68 -14.86
C CYS A 51 0.83 -10.19 -13.53
N LEU A 52 1.66 -9.52 -12.72
CA LEU A 52 1.24 -8.86 -11.50
C LEU A 52 1.55 -7.36 -11.55
N GLU A 53 0.53 -6.58 -11.26
CA GLU A 53 0.51 -5.12 -11.21
C GLU A 53 0.14 -4.64 -9.81
N ARG A 54 0.28 -3.33 -9.58
CA ARG A 54 -0.17 -2.66 -8.36
C ARG A 54 -0.78 -1.32 -8.75
N HIS A 55 -1.85 -0.94 -8.05
CA HIS A 55 -2.35 0.44 -8.07
C HIS A 55 -2.68 0.88 -6.64
N GLY A 56 -2.03 1.93 -6.17
CA GLY A 56 -2.02 2.35 -4.77
C GLY A 56 -1.64 1.21 -3.84
N LYS A 57 -2.58 0.81 -2.97
CA LYS A 57 -2.41 -0.25 -1.97
C LYS A 57 -3.07 -1.58 -2.37
N TYR A 58 -3.40 -1.72 -3.66
CA TYR A 58 -4.00 -2.93 -4.22
C TYR A 58 -2.98 -3.68 -5.06
N LEU A 59 -2.87 -4.99 -4.82
CA LEU A 59 -2.20 -5.92 -5.72
C LEU A 59 -3.20 -6.40 -6.77
N ILE A 60 -2.77 -6.49 -8.01
CA ILE A 60 -3.61 -6.89 -9.15
C ILE A 60 -2.87 -8.02 -9.87
N MET A 61 -3.42 -9.23 -9.85
CA MET A 61 -2.94 -10.34 -10.65
C MET A 61 -3.79 -10.43 -11.91
N ARG A 62 -3.19 -10.18 -13.08
CA ARG A 62 -3.85 -10.38 -14.36
C ARG A 62 -3.86 -11.86 -14.69
N LEU A 63 -5.03 -12.33 -15.05
CA LEU A 63 -5.29 -13.72 -15.37
C LEU A 63 -5.78 -13.78 -16.82
N GLU A 64 -5.58 -14.92 -17.46
CA GLU A 64 -6.09 -15.17 -18.81
C GLU A 64 -7.61 -14.88 -18.92
N ARG A 65 -8.09 -14.74 -20.17
CA ARG A 65 -9.52 -14.50 -20.46
C ARG A 65 -10.06 -13.20 -19.85
N GLY A 66 -9.18 -12.22 -19.60
CA GLY A 66 -9.54 -10.90 -19.09
C GLY A 66 -9.93 -10.85 -17.61
N TYR A 67 -9.68 -11.92 -16.86
CA TYR A 67 -9.93 -11.94 -15.42
C TYR A 67 -8.83 -11.22 -14.65
N ARG A 68 -9.18 -10.65 -13.50
CA ARG A 68 -8.21 -10.08 -12.56
C ARG A 68 -8.52 -10.53 -11.15
N LEU A 69 -7.51 -10.94 -10.40
CA LEU A 69 -7.59 -11.11 -8.95
C LEU A 69 -7.04 -9.85 -8.29
N VAL A 70 -7.90 -9.05 -7.67
CA VAL A 70 -7.52 -7.83 -6.96
C VAL A 70 -7.48 -8.13 -5.47
N VAL A 71 -6.44 -7.68 -4.78
CA VAL A 71 -6.20 -7.96 -3.36
C VAL A 71 -5.86 -6.68 -2.63
N HIS A 72 -6.53 -6.46 -1.49
CA HIS A 72 -6.19 -5.42 -0.55
C HIS A 72 -5.84 -6.05 0.80
N PHE A 73 -4.56 -6.01 1.19
CA PHE A 73 -4.04 -6.67 2.41
C PHE A 73 -4.55 -6.08 3.73
N ARG A 74 -4.97 -4.81 3.71
CA ARG A 74 -5.43 -4.05 4.88
C ARG A 74 -4.38 -3.99 5.97
N MET A 75 -4.51 -4.70 7.07
CA MET A 75 -3.60 -4.52 8.22
C MET A 75 -2.59 -5.64 8.34
N THR A 76 -3.03 -6.88 8.16
CA THR A 76 -2.29 -8.10 8.53
C THR A 76 -2.39 -9.19 7.46
N GLY A 77 -3.00 -8.89 6.31
CA GLY A 77 -3.04 -9.82 5.19
C GLY A 77 -1.65 -10.05 4.61
N CYS A 78 -1.31 -11.30 4.31
CA CYS A 78 -0.10 -11.65 3.58
C CYS A 78 -0.33 -12.91 2.72
N PHE A 79 0.48 -13.05 1.67
CA PHE A 79 0.59 -14.28 0.92
C PHE A 79 1.77 -15.12 1.40
N TYR A 80 1.63 -16.44 1.34
CA TYR A 80 2.73 -17.36 1.55
C TYR A 80 2.53 -18.63 0.72
N TYR A 81 3.59 -19.39 0.48
CA TYR A 81 3.52 -20.68 -0.19
C TYR A 81 3.55 -21.81 0.83
N ARG A 82 2.84 -22.89 0.53
CA ARG A 82 2.98 -24.17 1.23
C ARG A 82 3.00 -25.33 0.25
N GLU A 83 3.58 -26.43 0.68
CA GLU A 83 3.45 -27.70 -0.03
C GLU A 83 2.10 -28.35 0.27
N LYS A 84 1.64 -29.25 -0.62
CA LYS A 84 0.34 -29.92 -0.48
C LYS A 84 0.22 -30.70 0.84
N ASN A 85 1.30 -31.34 1.28
CA ASN A 85 1.35 -32.16 2.49
C ASN A 85 1.70 -31.37 3.75
N GLU A 86 2.04 -30.08 3.61
CA GLU A 86 2.35 -29.20 4.74
C GLU A 86 1.05 -28.72 5.40
N ALA A 87 1.05 -28.65 6.73
CA ALA A 87 -0.10 -28.16 7.48
C ALA A 87 -0.39 -26.69 7.14
N CYS A 88 -1.68 -26.36 7.05
CA CYS A 88 -2.10 -24.99 6.79
C CYS A 88 -1.79 -24.10 8.01
N ALA A 89 -1.17 -22.95 7.79
CA ALA A 89 -0.85 -22.02 8.87
C ALA A 89 -2.14 -21.47 9.50
N ALA A 90 -2.11 -21.18 10.80
CA ALA A 90 -3.24 -20.57 11.48
C ALA A 90 -3.65 -19.25 10.81
N HIS A 91 -4.97 -19.01 10.74
CA HIS A 91 -5.59 -17.85 10.08
C HIS A 91 -5.38 -17.78 8.55
N THR A 92 -5.20 -18.92 7.91
CA THR A 92 -5.29 -19.02 6.45
C THR A 92 -6.74 -19.12 6.03
N HIS A 93 -7.13 -18.27 5.08
CA HIS A 93 -8.53 -18.11 4.70
C HIS A 93 -8.80 -18.41 3.23
N ILE A 94 -7.78 -18.26 2.38
CA ILE A 94 -7.90 -18.49 0.94
C ILE A 94 -6.70 -19.29 0.46
N GLU A 95 -6.95 -20.24 -0.42
CA GLU A 95 -5.93 -21.11 -1.00
C GLU A 95 -6.11 -21.22 -2.51
N PHE A 96 -5.01 -21.04 -3.23
CA PHE A 96 -4.92 -21.17 -4.68
C PHE A 96 -3.91 -22.27 -5.00
N PRO A 97 -4.37 -23.52 -5.24
CA PRO A 97 -3.50 -24.59 -5.71
C PRO A 97 -2.91 -24.22 -7.07
N LEU A 98 -1.60 -24.46 -7.24
CA LEU A 98 -0.87 -24.20 -8.47
C LEU A 98 -0.60 -25.50 -9.24
N ASP A 99 -0.44 -25.39 -10.55
CA ASP A 99 0.01 -26.47 -11.43
C ASP A 99 1.39 -27.04 -11.04
N THR A 100 2.23 -26.25 -10.36
CA THR A 100 3.54 -26.70 -9.85
C THR A 100 3.45 -27.59 -8.60
N GLY A 101 2.25 -27.89 -8.08
CA GLY A 101 2.04 -28.69 -6.87
C GLY A 101 2.09 -27.91 -5.55
N ASN A 102 2.59 -26.67 -5.57
CA ASN A 102 2.54 -25.74 -4.43
C ASN A 102 1.16 -25.08 -4.31
N ILE A 103 0.87 -24.53 -3.14
CA ILE A 103 -0.37 -23.81 -2.87
C ILE A 103 -0.01 -22.39 -2.41
N LEU A 104 -0.56 -21.39 -3.10
CA LEU A 104 -0.48 -20.00 -2.67
C LEU A 104 -1.61 -19.74 -1.67
N CYS A 105 -1.26 -19.35 -0.46
CA CYS A 105 -2.20 -19.15 0.64
C CYS A 105 -2.27 -17.68 1.05
N PHE A 106 -3.47 -17.19 1.31
CA PHE A 106 -3.70 -15.87 1.92
C PHE A 106 -4.03 -16.03 3.40
N ARG A 107 -3.14 -15.50 4.24
CA ARG A 107 -3.29 -15.46 5.70
C ARG A 107 -3.68 -14.07 6.13
N ASP A 108 -4.65 -13.98 7.04
CA ASP A 108 -5.02 -12.69 7.64
C ASP A 108 -5.62 -12.87 9.05
N PRO A 109 -4.81 -12.74 10.11
CA PRO A 109 -5.27 -12.87 11.49
C PRO A 109 -6.47 -11.99 11.86
N ARG A 110 -6.53 -10.76 11.32
CA ARG A 110 -7.60 -9.79 11.65
C ARG A 110 -8.80 -9.83 10.72
N ARG A 111 -8.71 -10.60 9.62
CA ARG A 111 -9.77 -10.77 8.62
C ARG A 111 -10.29 -9.47 8.00
N PHE A 112 -9.40 -8.49 7.85
CA PHE A 112 -9.70 -7.22 7.20
C PHE A 112 -9.37 -7.22 5.71
N GLY A 113 -8.47 -8.09 5.28
CA GLY A 113 -8.13 -8.31 3.88
C GLY A 113 -9.37 -8.55 3.02
N ARG A 114 -9.27 -8.13 1.77
CA ARG A 114 -10.35 -8.26 0.78
C ARG A 114 -9.75 -8.77 -0.52
N ILE A 115 -10.46 -9.70 -1.15
CA ILE A 115 -10.11 -10.29 -2.43
C ILE A 115 -11.32 -10.20 -3.35
N TRP A 116 -11.07 -9.79 -4.59
CA TRP A 116 -12.05 -9.73 -5.66
C TRP A 116 -11.52 -10.54 -6.84
N LEU A 117 -12.32 -11.46 -7.37
CA LEU A 117 -12.11 -12.00 -8.71
C LEU A 117 -13.07 -11.29 -9.63
N ILE A 118 -12.55 -10.46 -10.53
CA ILE A 118 -13.34 -9.63 -11.44
C ILE A 118 -13.14 -10.08 -12.88
N GLY A 119 -14.24 -10.23 -13.61
CA GLY A 119 -14.22 -10.37 -15.05
C GLY A 119 -13.93 -9.04 -15.76
N GLU A 120 -13.74 -9.10 -17.07
CA GLU A 120 -13.41 -7.93 -17.91
C GLU A 120 -14.41 -6.77 -17.78
N LYS A 121 -15.71 -7.08 -17.73
CA LYS A 121 -16.80 -6.09 -17.69
C LYS A 121 -17.36 -5.81 -16.29
N GLU A 122 -16.74 -6.35 -15.25
CA GLU A 122 -17.21 -6.18 -13.88
C GLU A 122 -16.59 -4.96 -13.21
N ALA A 123 -17.37 -4.30 -12.36
CA ALA A 123 -16.93 -3.14 -11.61
C ALA A 123 -15.71 -3.47 -10.74
N SER A 124 -14.71 -2.61 -10.79
CA SER A 124 -13.44 -2.81 -10.09
C SER A 124 -13.40 -2.02 -8.77
N PRO A 125 -12.85 -2.58 -7.68
CA PRO A 125 -12.60 -1.81 -6.45
C PRO A 125 -11.55 -0.70 -6.64
N LEU A 126 -10.92 -0.63 -7.82
CA LEU A 126 -9.98 0.41 -8.21
C LEU A 126 -10.70 1.66 -8.76
N GLU A 127 -12.00 1.57 -9.08
CA GLU A 127 -12.79 2.70 -9.56
C GLU A 127 -12.83 3.81 -8.51
N GLY A 128 -12.56 5.05 -8.95
CA GLY A 128 -12.51 6.21 -8.07
C GLY A 128 -11.19 6.42 -7.31
N LEU A 129 -10.20 5.53 -7.48
CA LEU A 129 -8.85 5.80 -7.00
C LEU A 129 -8.19 6.93 -7.83
N GLY A 130 -7.42 7.76 -7.15
CA GLY A 130 -6.57 8.76 -7.79
C GLY A 130 -5.38 8.12 -8.51
N PRO A 131 -4.53 8.94 -9.15
CA PRO A 131 -3.29 8.47 -9.77
C PRO A 131 -2.38 7.77 -8.74
N ASP A 132 -1.58 6.82 -9.22
CA ASP A 132 -0.66 6.06 -8.39
C ASP A 132 0.47 6.93 -7.84
N ALA A 133 0.72 6.91 -6.53
CA ALA A 133 1.70 7.79 -5.91
C ALA A 133 3.15 7.53 -6.36
N LEU A 134 3.46 6.33 -6.84
CA LEU A 134 4.80 6.00 -7.35
C LEU A 134 4.98 6.56 -8.77
N ASP A 135 3.99 6.42 -9.64
CA ASP A 135 4.12 6.77 -11.06
C ASP A 135 3.51 8.14 -11.42
N ILE A 136 2.94 8.87 -10.46
CA ILE A 136 2.27 10.16 -10.70
C ILE A 136 3.27 11.23 -11.20
N PRO A 137 3.03 11.82 -12.38
CA PRO A 137 3.86 12.93 -12.85
C PRO A 137 3.72 14.17 -11.97
N GLU A 138 4.80 14.93 -11.79
CA GLU A 138 4.84 16.13 -10.93
C GLU A 138 3.67 17.10 -11.22
N LYS A 139 3.40 17.38 -12.49
CA LYS A 139 2.32 18.28 -12.91
C LYS A 139 0.96 17.80 -12.41
N VAL A 140 0.71 16.49 -12.50
CA VAL A 140 -0.55 15.86 -12.06
C VAL A 140 -0.64 15.88 -10.54
N PHE A 141 0.44 15.55 -9.83
CA PHE A 141 0.52 15.64 -8.37
C PHE A 141 0.17 17.03 -7.85
N ILE A 142 0.80 18.06 -8.40
CA ILE A 142 0.54 19.45 -8.01
C ILE A 142 -0.92 19.83 -8.30
N SER A 143 -1.45 19.51 -9.48
CA SER A 143 -2.83 19.84 -9.81
C SER A 143 -3.84 19.12 -8.89
N SER A 144 -3.62 17.85 -8.56
CA SER A 144 -4.50 17.07 -7.68
C SER A 144 -4.61 17.65 -6.27
N LEU A 145 -3.53 18.26 -5.78
CA LEU A 145 -3.48 18.89 -4.46
C LEU A 145 -4.07 20.30 -4.45
N LEU A 146 -3.89 21.08 -5.53
CA LEU A 146 -4.39 22.46 -5.63
C LEU A 146 -5.89 22.52 -5.95
N GLN A 147 -6.45 21.53 -6.63
CA GLN A 147 -7.89 21.45 -6.92
C GLN A 147 -8.76 21.33 -5.66
N ARG A 148 -8.18 20.90 -4.54
CA ARG A 148 -8.90 20.67 -3.29
C ARG A 148 -8.33 21.56 -2.20
N ASN A 149 -9.14 22.47 -1.67
CA ASN A 149 -8.74 23.35 -0.57
C ASN A 149 -8.89 22.61 0.78
N ARG A 150 -7.92 21.74 1.12
CA ARG A 150 -7.87 21.02 2.40
C ARG A 150 -6.44 21.05 2.98
N ARG A 151 -6.29 20.67 4.25
CA ARG A 151 -4.97 20.46 4.89
C ARG A 151 -4.16 19.44 4.09
N ILE A 152 -2.86 19.67 3.94
CA ILE A 152 -1.99 18.92 3.03
C ILE A 152 -1.86 17.44 3.43
N LYS A 153 -1.73 17.11 4.72
CA LYS A 153 -1.63 15.70 5.14
C LYS A 153 -2.90 14.91 4.83
N PRO A 154 -4.12 15.36 5.23
CA PRO A 154 -5.34 14.68 4.83
C PRO A 154 -5.50 14.51 3.31
N LEU A 155 -5.03 15.47 2.50
CA LEU A 155 -5.05 15.33 1.04
C LEU A 155 -4.15 14.21 0.54
N LEU A 156 -2.93 14.10 1.07
CA LEU A 156 -2.01 13.02 0.71
C LEU A 156 -2.57 11.64 1.11
N LEU A 157 -3.36 11.57 2.19
CA LEU A 157 -3.95 10.30 2.65
C LEU A 157 -5.22 9.89 1.90
N ASP A 158 -5.83 10.81 1.17
CA ASP A 158 -7.06 10.57 0.42
C ASP A 158 -6.75 9.79 -0.86
N GLN A 159 -7.15 8.52 -0.89
CA GLN A 159 -6.85 7.61 -1.99
C GLN A 159 -7.56 8.00 -3.31
N THR A 160 -8.54 8.92 -3.27
CA THR A 160 -9.18 9.51 -4.47
C THR A 160 -8.40 10.73 -5.00
N VAL A 161 -7.43 11.23 -4.25
CA VAL A 161 -6.51 12.29 -4.66
C VAL A 161 -5.24 11.67 -5.22
N ILE A 162 -4.58 10.85 -4.41
CA ILE A 162 -3.33 10.17 -4.71
C ILE A 162 -3.42 8.78 -4.06
N ALA A 163 -3.38 7.73 -4.88
CA ALA A 163 -3.50 6.35 -4.40
C ALA A 163 -2.14 5.83 -3.92
N GLY A 164 -2.08 5.20 -2.75
CA GLY A 164 -0.87 4.53 -2.26
C GLY A 164 -0.20 5.19 -1.05
N MET A 165 -0.27 6.51 -0.94
CA MET A 165 0.24 7.23 0.23
C MET A 165 -0.54 6.84 1.49
N GLY A 166 0.17 6.53 2.58
CA GLY A 166 -0.44 6.33 3.89
C GLY A 166 0.24 7.18 4.95
N ASN A 167 0.04 6.79 6.20
CA ASN A 167 0.36 7.64 7.35
C ASN A 167 1.86 7.79 7.55
N ILE A 168 2.62 6.73 7.31
CA ILE A 168 4.09 6.72 7.44
C ILE A 168 4.68 7.62 6.37
N TYR A 169 4.41 7.28 5.11
CA TYR A 169 5.07 7.95 4.00
C TYR A 169 4.60 9.40 3.81
N ALA A 170 3.38 9.74 4.24
CA ALA A 170 2.96 11.14 4.28
C ALA A 170 3.73 11.96 5.33
N ASP A 171 3.96 11.43 6.55
CA ASP A 171 4.74 12.12 7.59
C ASP A 171 6.18 12.34 7.12
N GLU A 172 6.82 11.29 6.59
CA GLU A 172 8.19 11.34 6.10
C GLU A 172 8.36 12.31 4.92
N SER A 173 7.44 12.26 3.95
CA SER A 173 7.47 13.16 2.79
C SER A 173 7.31 14.63 3.19
N LEU A 174 6.38 14.92 4.10
CA LEU A 174 6.14 16.28 4.61
C LEU A 174 7.32 16.79 5.44
N PHE A 175 7.96 15.92 6.20
CA PHE A 175 9.16 16.24 6.97
C PHE A 175 10.33 16.62 6.06
N ARG A 176 10.65 15.78 5.07
CA ARG A 176 11.72 16.07 4.10
C ARG A 176 11.43 17.34 3.30
N ALA A 177 10.17 17.55 2.90
CA ALA A 177 9.73 18.77 2.23
C ALA A 177 9.64 20.01 3.13
N ARG A 178 9.81 19.86 4.46
CA ARG A 178 9.68 20.92 5.47
C ARG A 178 8.32 21.63 5.36
N ILE A 179 7.24 20.86 5.29
CA ILE A 179 5.86 21.35 5.24
C ILE A 179 5.13 20.91 6.51
N HIS A 180 4.45 21.84 7.19
CA HIS A 180 3.63 21.48 8.34
C HIS A 180 2.39 20.68 7.88
N PRO A 181 2.06 19.56 8.54
CA PRO A 181 1.00 18.66 8.07
C PRO A 181 -0.40 19.29 8.01
N GLU A 182 -0.62 20.34 8.80
CA GLU A 182 -1.87 21.11 8.80
C GLU A 182 -1.90 22.29 7.84
N THR A 183 -0.81 22.56 7.11
CA THR A 183 -0.80 23.64 6.12
C THR A 183 -1.87 23.38 5.06
N GLN A 184 -2.65 24.41 4.76
CA GLN A 184 -3.64 24.35 3.69
C GLN A 184 -2.95 24.24 2.33
N SER A 185 -3.41 23.34 1.46
CA SER A 185 -2.78 23.11 0.15
C SER A 185 -2.70 24.38 -0.72
N SER A 186 -3.72 25.23 -0.66
CA SER A 186 -3.80 26.49 -1.41
C SER A 186 -2.77 27.54 -0.97
N LEU A 187 -2.22 27.44 0.25
CA LEU A 187 -1.17 28.32 0.75
C LEU A 187 0.23 27.89 0.30
N LEU A 188 0.38 26.68 -0.24
CA LEU A 188 1.66 26.15 -0.68
C LEU A 188 1.99 26.65 -2.10
N LYS A 189 3.08 27.42 -2.22
CA LYS A 189 3.61 27.83 -3.52
C LYS A 189 3.98 26.59 -4.35
N LYS A 190 3.84 26.69 -5.68
CA LYS A 190 4.18 25.60 -6.63
C LYS A 190 5.58 25.00 -6.40
N LYS A 191 6.59 25.83 -6.09
CA LYS A 191 7.95 25.37 -5.75
C LYS A 191 7.98 24.43 -4.53
N LYS A 192 7.14 24.68 -3.53
CA LYS A 192 7.04 23.87 -2.31
C LYS A 192 6.32 22.54 -2.59
N LEU A 193 5.30 22.56 -3.44
CA LEU A 193 4.61 21.34 -3.91
C LEU A 193 5.49 20.48 -4.82
N SER A 194 6.31 21.10 -5.67
CA SER A 194 7.34 20.43 -6.48
C SER A 194 8.35 19.70 -5.59
N ALA A 195 8.85 20.38 -4.54
CA ALA A 195 9.72 19.74 -3.54
C ALA A 195 9.02 18.59 -2.80
N LEU A 196 7.72 18.74 -2.46
CA LEU A 196 6.94 17.67 -1.85
C LEU A 196 6.81 16.45 -2.77
N TRP A 197 6.51 16.67 -4.05
CA TRP A 197 6.46 15.58 -5.04
C TRP A 197 7.79 14.84 -5.09
N LYS A 198 8.90 15.58 -5.28
CA LYS A 198 10.25 15.00 -5.33
C LYS A 198 10.57 14.17 -4.09
N HIS A 199 10.35 14.73 -2.90
CA HIS A 199 10.64 14.00 -1.66
C HIS A 199 9.68 12.84 -1.41
N SER A 200 8.44 12.91 -1.89
CA SER A 200 7.52 11.76 -1.84
C SER A 200 8.03 10.61 -2.71
N GLN A 201 8.50 10.94 -3.92
CA GLN A 201 9.11 9.98 -4.83
C GLN A 201 10.35 9.32 -4.21
N GLU A 202 11.27 10.13 -3.67
CA GLU A 202 12.48 9.63 -2.98
C GLU A 202 12.12 8.69 -1.81
N VAL A 203 11.21 9.12 -0.92
CA VAL A 203 10.77 8.33 0.23
C VAL A 203 10.15 7.00 -0.19
N LEU A 204 9.30 7.00 -1.21
CA LEU A 204 8.64 5.77 -1.68
C LEU A 204 9.64 4.81 -2.31
N HIS A 205 10.57 5.28 -3.14
CA HIS A 205 11.59 4.43 -3.76
C HIS A 205 12.57 3.87 -2.72
N GLU A 206 13.09 4.71 -1.83
CA GLU A 206 13.97 4.25 -0.74
C GLU A 206 13.27 3.21 0.16
N ALA A 207 11.97 3.38 0.39
CA ALA A 207 11.18 2.40 1.13
C ALA A 207 11.05 1.08 0.37
N ILE A 208 10.80 1.10 -0.94
CA ILE A 208 10.73 -0.11 -1.76
C ILE A 208 12.09 -0.83 -1.78
N ASP A 209 13.19 -0.09 -1.97
CA ASP A 209 14.56 -0.63 -1.99
C ASP A 209 14.92 -1.33 -0.67
N ARG A 210 14.33 -0.88 0.44
CA ARG A 210 14.51 -1.44 1.78
C ARG A 210 13.45 -2.45 2.20
N GLY A 211 12.58 -2.89 1.29
CA GLY A 211 11.56 -3.90 1.56
C GLY A 211 10.35 -3.40 2.36
N GLY A 212 10.15 -2.07 2.43
CA GLY A 212 9.11 -1.42 3.22
C GLY A 212 9.46 -1.23 4.70
N SER A 213 8.47 -0.82 5.49
CA SER A 213 8.56 -0.69 6.96
C SER A 213 7.83 -1.84 7.67
N SER A 214 8.56 -2.65 8.43
CA SER A 214 7.99 -3.76 9.22
C SER A 214 7.52 -3.32 10.60
N ILE A 215 6.64 -2.30 10.68
CA ILE A 215 6.18 -1.71 11.97
C ILE A 215 5.01 -2.48 12.62
N SER A 216 4.55 -3.56 12.00
CA SER A 216 3.49 -4.46 12.50
C SER A 216 3.58 -5.79 11.74
N ASP A 217 2.88 -6.84 12.20
CA ASP A 217 2.87 -8.28 11.78
C ASP A 217 2.85 -8.63 10.26
N PHE A 218 2.97 -7.65 9.38
CA PHE A 218 3.15 -7.82 7.95
C PHE A 218 4.56 -8.32 7.62
N VAL A 219 4.59 -9.48 6.98
CA VAL A 219 5.81 -10.12 6.47
C VAL A 219 5.56 -10.38 4.98
N SER A 220 6.55 -10.04 4.14
CA SER A 220 6.48 -10.31 2.70
C SER A 220 6.41 -11.82 2.43
N PRO A 221 5.76 -12.26 1.34
CA PRO A 221 5.83 -13.66 0.89
C PRO A 221 7.29 -14.04 0.69
N GLY A 222 7.78 -14.98 1.51
CA GLY A 222 9.19 -15.38 1.56
C GLY A 222 9.96 -14.92 2.81
N GLY A 223 9.32 -14.21 3.75
CA GLY A 223 9.92 -13.89 5.04
C GLY A 223 10.82 -12.66 5.06
N VAL A 224 10.89 -11.90 3.97
CA VAL A 224 11.73 -10.69 3.91
C VAL A 224 11.12 -9.59 4.79
N ILE A 225 11.87 -9.22 5.83
CA ILE A 225 11.54 -8.15 6.76
C ILE A 225 12.06 -6.84 6.15
N GLY A 226 11.17 -5.85 6.01
CA GLY A 226 11.53 -4.52 5.57
C GLY A 226 12.32 -3.78 6.65
N THR A 227 13.25 -2.91 6.24
CA THR A 227 14.15 -2.17 7.13
C THR A 227 13.94 -0.66 7.11
N TYR A 228 12.98 -0.15 6.34
CA TYR A 228 12.79 1.30 6.19
C TYR A 228 12.39 2.01 7.50
N GLN A 229 11.87 1.28 8.50
CA GLN A 229 11.62 1.84 9.83
C GLN A 229 12.85 2.45 10.51
N GLU A 230 14.05 1.99 10.16
CA GLU A 230 15.31 2.53 10.66
C GLU A 230 15.63 3.91 10.06
N GLU A 231 15.05 4.23 8.90
CA GLU A 231 15.24 5.48 8.16
C GLU A 231 14.16 6.52 8.47
N HIS A 232 13.23 6.24 9.39
CA HIS A 232 12.18 7.20 9.74
C HIS A 232 12.78 8.48 10.33
N GLY A 233 12.48 9.61 9.71
CA GLY A 233 12.84 10.94 10.17
C GLY A 233 11.96 11.39 11.34
N VAL A 234 10.66 11.10 11.29
CA VAL A 234 9.67 11.59 12.27
C VAL A 234 8.64 10.55 12.70
N TYR A 235 8.23 9.62 11.82
CA TYR A 235 7.16 8.68 12.13
C TYR A 235 7.54 7.77 13.30
N GLY A 236 6.67 7.67 14.31
CA GLY A 236 6.95 6.84 15.49
C GLY A 236 8.08 7.36 16.39
N ARG A 237 8.62 8.55 16.11
CA ARG A 237 9.74 9.16 16.85
C ARG A 237 9.32 10.28 17.79
N GLU A 238 8.06 10.30 18.23
CA GLU A 238 7.57 11.25 19.23
C GLU A 238 8.47 11.28 20.48
N GLY A 239 8.80 12.48 20.96
CA GLY A 239 9.67 12.63 22.13
C GLY A 239 11.18 12.50 21.84
N LEU A 240 11.56 12.04 20.64
CA LEU A 240 12.97 11.94 20.23
C LEU A 240 13.45 13.24 19.56
N PRO A 241 14.78 13.53 19.59
CA PRO A 241 15.33 14.68 18.90
C PRO A 241 15.30 14.50 17.37
N CYS A 242 14.92 15.57 16.67
CA CYS A 242 14.96 15.65 15.21
C CYS A 242 16.40 15.54 14.71
N SER A 243 16.65 14.61 13.77
CA SER A 243 17.97 14.41 13.15
C SER A 243 18.51 15.64 12.40
N CYS A 244 17.65 16.55 11.96
CA CYS A 244 18.08 17.76 11.24
C CYS A 244 18.39 18.97 12.14
N CYS A 245 17.77 19.08 13.32
CA CYS A 245 17.83 20.33 14.10
C CYS A 245 17.79 20.17 15.63
N GLY A 246 17.71 18.94 16.14
CA GLY A 246 17.68 18.63 17.57
C GLY A 246 16.37 18.93 18.30
N ALA A 247 15.41 19.62 17.69
CA ALA A 247 14.11 19.87 18.32
C ALA A 247 13.33 18.57 18.55
N ILE A 248 12.56 18.49 19.63
CA ILE A 248 11.77 17.30 19.96
C ILE A 248 10.65 17.11 18.94
N ILE A 249 10.57 15.90 18.37
CA ILE A 249 9.48 15.51 17.47
C ILE A 249 8.17 15.47 18.24
N GLN A 250 7.15 16.10 17.67
CA GLN A 250 5.81 16.18 18.25
C GLN A 250 4.86 15.25 17.50
N ARG A 251 3.84 14.79 18.22
CA ARG A 251 2.72 14.07 17.66
C ARG A 251 1.43 14.85 17.90
N ILE A 252 0.66 15.06 16.83
CA ILE A 252 -0.69 15.62 16.88
C ILE A 252 -1.67 14.72 16.13
N VAL A 253 -2.96 15.03 16.22
CA VAL A 253 -4.00 14.36 15.43
C VAL A 253 -4.43 15.27 14.28
N VAL A 254 -4.20 14.84 13.04
CA VAL A 254 -4.63 15.56 11.83
C VAL A 254 -5.52 14.64 11.01
N GLY A 255 -6.77 15.03 10.78
CA GLY A 255 -7.73 14.22 10.01
C GLY A 255 -7.94 12.81 10.60
N GLN A 256 -8.08 12.72 11.93
CA GLN A 256 -8.24 11.45 12.68
C GLN A 256 -7.02 10.51 12.62
N ARG A 257 -5.85 11.00 12.21
CA ARG A 257 -4.61 10.20 12.13
C ARG A 257 -3.52 10.81 13.00
N GLY A 258 -2.86 9.95 13.79
CA GLY A 258 -1.65 10.33 14.52
C GLY A 258 -0.58 10.79 13.52
N THR A 259 0.00 11.96 13.79
CA THR A 259 0.82 12.72 12.84
C THR A 259 2.07 13.19 13.52
N HIS A 260 3.22 12.78 13.02
CA HIS A 260 4.52 13.09 13.59
C HIS A 260 5.22 14.15 12.74
N PHE A 261 5.79 15.16 13.38
CA PHE A 261 6.45 16.25 12.68
C PHE A 261 7.48 16.93 13.59
N CYS A 262 8.43 17.64 12.98
CA CYS A 262 9.36 18.49 13.70
C CYS A 262 8.84 19.94 13.75
N PRO A 263 8.54 20.51 14.93
CA PRO A 263 7.97 21.85 15.03
C PRO A 263 8.92 22.96 14.55
N ARG A 264 10.24 22.71 14.54
CA ARG A 264 11.25 23.67 14.07
C ARG A 264 11.49 23.59 12.56
N CYS A 265 11.54 22.38 11.99
CA CYS A 265 11.75 22.18 10.56
C CYS A 265 10.49 22.42 9.74
N GLN A 266 9.31 22.08 10.28
CA GLN A 266 8.02 22.18 9.60
C GLN A 266 7.20 23.28 10.27
N LYS A 267 7.47 24.54 9.93
CA LYS A 267 6.74 25.68 10.50
C LYS A 267 5.34 25.79 9.88
N PRO A 268 4.30 26.11 10.66
CA PRO A 268 2.99 26.47 10.12
C PRO A 268 3.12 27.63 9.12
N VAL A 269 2.29 27.58 8.08
CA VAL A 269 2.10 28.70 7.16
C VAL A 269 0.72 29.24 7.48
N HIS A 270 0.67 30.49 7.95
CA HIS A 270 -0.55 31.24 8.20
C HIS A 270 -0.87 32.11 6.98
#